data_AF-A0A6H1W8X8-F1
#
_entry.id   AF-A0A6H1W8X8-F1
#
_cell.length_a   1.000
_cell.length_b   1.000
_cell.length_c   1.000
_cell.angle_alpha   90.00
_cell.angle_beta   90.00
_cell.angle_gamma   90.00
#
_symmetry.space_group_name_H-M   'P 1'
#
loop_
_entity.id
_entity.type
_entity.pdbx_description
1 polymer ?
#
loop_
_entity_poly.entity_id
_entity_poly.type
_entity_poly.pdbx_seq_one_letter_code
_entity_poly.pdbx_strand_id
1 'polypeptide(L)'
;MTIEESGFTEPLRTTMTVRVRLSVKKSAETAVLSTAGRAGGHSSMNSLVEAAIQRELESLATQFNEGDPFPPNDGRFRKGRPAMTNTLDGDEA
;
A
#
# COMPACT_ATOMS: atom_id res chain seq x y z
N MET A 1 3.36 -19.31 -38.96
CA MET A 1 2.39 -18.27 -38.61
C MET A 1 2.29 -18.26 -37.10
N THR A 2 3.10 -17.43 -36.45
CA THR A 2 3.19 -17.34 -35.00
C THR A 2 2.19 -16.29 -34.56
N ILE A 3 1.17 -16.69 -33.80
CA ILE A 3 0.22 -15.77 -33.19
C ILE A 3 0.86 -15.34 -31.87
N GLU A 4 1.27 -14.08 -31.78
CA GLU A 4 1.73 -13.47 -30.54
C GLU A 4 0.54 -13.40 -29.58
N GLU A 5 0.56 -14.23 -28.54
CA GLU A 5 -0.42 -14.18 -27.45
C GLU A 5 -0.33 -12.80 -26.79
N SER A 6 -1.40 -12.02 -26.90
CA SER A 6 -1.46 -10.68 -26.33
C SER A 6 -1.33 -10.77 -24.81
N GLY A 7 -0.17 -10.36 -24.29
CA GLY A 7 0.21 -10.41 -22.88
C GLY A 7 -0.48 -9.36 -22.01
N PHE A 8 -1.80 -9.27 -22.04
CA PHE A 8 -2.55 -8.48 -21.07
C PHE A 8 -2.97 -9.36 -19.89
N THR A 9 -2.01 -9.71 -19.04
CA THR A 9 -2.32 -10.30 -17.75
C THR A 9 -2.82 -9.17 -16.85
N GLU A 10 -4.13 -9.08 -16.62
CA GLU A 10 -4.65 -8.18 -15.58
C GLU A 10 -3.93 -8.46 -14.26
N PRO A 11 -3.56 -7.42 -13.49
CA PRO A 11 -2.91 -7.64 -12.21
C PRO A 11 -3.82 -8.51 -11.33
N LEU A 12 -3.27 -9.61 -10.83
CA LEU A 12 -4.00 -10.54 -9.98
C LEU A 12 -4.56 -9.78 -8.76
N ARG A 13 -5.89 -9.73 -8.66
CA ARG A 13 -6.57 -9.14 -7.51
C ARG A 13 -6.80 -10.21 -6.46
N THR A 14 -6.64 -9.83 -5.20
CA THR A 14 -6.97 -10.68 -4.06
C THR A 14 -7.87 -9.94 -3.07
N THR A 15 -8.61 -10.69 -2.27
CA THR A 15 -9.46 -10.11 -1.22
C THR A 15 -8.69 -10.06 0.09
N MET A 16 -8.80 -8.94 0.79
CA MET A 16 -8.34 -8.82 2.18
C MET A 16 -9.50 -8.42 3.07
N THR A 17 -9.55 -8.95 4.30
CA THR A 17 -10.49 -8.52 5.33
C THR A 17 -9.72 -7.85 6.47
N VAL A 18 -10.07 -6.60 6.76
CA VAL A 18 -9.46 -5.82 7.85
C VAL A 18 -10.53 -5.26 8.77
N ARG A 19 -10.18 -5.05 10.04
CA ARG A 19 -11.07 -4.37 11.00
C ARG A 19 -10.75 -2.88 11.02
N VAL A 20 -11.78 -2.05 10.90
CA VAL A 20 -11.69 -0.59 10.97
C VAL A 20 -12.73 -0.04 11.93
N ARG A 21 -12.52 1.19 12.42
CA ARG A 21 -13.52 1.89 13.22
C ARG A 21 -14.79 2.13 12.38
N LEU A 22 -15.96 1.88 12.97
CA LEU A 22 -17.24 2.06 12.29
C LEU A 22 -17.43 3.49 11.77
N SER A 23 -17.00 4.48 12.54
CA SER A 23 -17.05 5.90 12.14
C SER A 23 -16.26 6.17 10.86
N VAL A 24 -15.05 5.61 10.75
CA VAL A 24 -14.20 5.74 9.55
C VAL A 24 -14.88 5.10 8.34
N LYS A 25 -15.42 3.89 8.50
CA LYS A 25 -16.17 3.20 7.43
C LYS A 25 -17.33 4.06 6.93
N LYS A 26 -18.14 4.61 7.84
CA LYS A 26 -19.31 5.42 7.48
C LYS A 26 -18.93 6.70 6.77
N SER A 27 -17.92 7.41 7.25
CA SER A 27 -17.40 8.60 6.56
C SER A 27 -16.84 8.28 5.17
N ALA A 28 -16.14 7.15 5.02
CA ALA A 28 -15.64 6.69 3.73
C ALA A 28 -16.77 6.38 2.74
N GLU A 29 -17.85 5.72 3.19
CA GLU A 29 -19.04 5.45 2.38
C GLU A 29 -19.65 6.77 1.86
N THR A 30 -19.84 7.75 2.75
CA THR A 30 -20.34 9.07 2.38
C THR A 30 -19.42 9.79 1.38
N ALA A 31 -18.11 9.75 1.61
CA ALA A 31 -17.14 10.39 0.73
C ALA A 31 -17.17 9.81 -0.69
N VAL A 32 -17.19 8.48 -0.83
CA VAL A 32 -17.31 7.79 -2.13
C VAL A 32 -18.60 8.21 -2.83
N LEU A 33 -19.75 8.09 -2.17
CA LEU A 33 -21.04 8.45 -2.76
C LEU A 33 -21.11 9.91 -3.19
N SER A 34 -20.49 10.81 -2.43
CA SER A 34 -20.51 12.26 -2.71
C SER A 34 -19.54 12.69 -3.81
N THR A 35 -18.54 11.87 -4.13
CA THR A 35 -17.43 12.24 -5.02
C THR A 35 -17.27 11.34 -6.25
N ALA A 36 -18.01 10.23 -6.36
CA ALA A 36 -17.81 9.22 -7.40
C ALA A 36 -17.80 9.73 -8.85
N GLY A 37 -18.50 10.83 -9.16
CA GLY A 37 -18.52 11.44 -10.49
C GLY A 37 -17.61 12.67 -10.66
N ARG A 38 -16.78 13.00 -9.65
CA ARG A 38 -15.93 14.20 -9.65
C ARG A 38 -14.50 13.82 -10.03
N ALA A 39 -13.79 14.73 -10.69
CA ALA A 39 -12.36 14.60 -10.90
C ALA A 39 -11.64 14.46 -9.54
N GLY A 40 -10.77 13.46 -9.41
CA GLY A 40 -10.08 13.12 -8.15
C GLY A 40 -10.95 12.38 -7.12
N GLY A 41 -12.21 12.08 -7.42
CA GLY A 41 -13.06 11.23 -6.59
C GLY A 41 -12.84 9.74 -6.82
N HIS A 42 -13.39 8.92 -5.93
CA HIS A 42 -13.31 7.46 -6.02
C HIS A 42 -14.65 6.86 -6.43
N SER A 43 -14.66 6.04 -7.47
CA SER A 43 -15.87 5.40 -8.01
C SER A 43 -16.43 4.30 -7.11
N SER A 44 -15.61 3.78 -6.19
CA SER A 44 -15.99 2.70 -5.28
C SER A 44 -15.17 2.72 -3.99
N MET A 45 -15.67 2.02 -2.96
CA MET A 45 -14.93 1.79 -1.72
C MET A 45 -13.59 1.08 -1.97
N ASN A 46 -13.55 0.11 -2.90
CA ASN A 46 -12.31 -0.58 -3.26
C ASN A 46 -11.26 0.40 -3.80
N SER A 47 -11.65 1.27 -4.75
CA SER A 47 -10.74 2.26 -5.32
C SER A 47 -10.22 3.26 -4.29
N LEU A 48 -11.04 3.62 -3.29
CA LEU A 48 -10.62 4.48 -2.18
C LEU A 48 -9.58 3.78 -1.31
N VAL A 49 -9.85 2.53 -0.92
CA VAL A 49 -8.97 1.74 -0.04
C VAL A 49 -7.63 1.48 -0.71
N GLU A 50 -7.64 1.05 -1.98
CA GLU A 50 -6.42 0.78 -2.74
C GLU A 50 -5.55 2.03 -2.89
N ALA A 51 -6.13 3.17 -3.29
CA ALA A 51 -5.39 4.42 -3.39
C ALA A 51 -4.88 4.93 -2.03
N ALA A 52 -5.65 4.74 -0.95
CA ALA A 52 -5.22 5.12 0.39
C ALA A 52 -4.04 4.26 0.87
N ILE A 53 -4.06 2.95 0.58
CA ILE A 53 -2.94 2.06 0.89
C ILE A 53 -1.71 2.45 0.07
N GLN A 54 -1.85 2.67 -1.24
CA GLN A 54 -0.74 3.04 -2.11
C GLN A 54 -0.07 4.36 -1.67
N ARG A 55 -0.87 5.39 -1.38
CA ARG A 55 -0.37 6.67 -0.84
C ARG A 55 0.39 6.49 0.47
N GLU A 56 -0.12 5.65 1.36
CA GLU A 56 0.57 5.38 2.63
C GLU A 56 1.85 4.59 2.43
N LEU A 57 1.91 3.64 1.49
CA LEU A 57 3.14 2.92 1.14
C LEU A 57 4.22 3.87 0.62
N GLU A 58 3.87 4.85 -0.23
CA GLU A 58 4.79 5.88 -0.71
C GLU A 58 5.30 6.78 0.41
N SER A 59 4.42 7.17 1.32
CA SER A 59 4.76 7.93 2.53
C SER A 59 5.73 7.16 3.43
N LEU A 60 5.46 5.86 3.65
CA LEU A 60 6.30 5.00 4.47
C LEU A 60 7.64 4.69 3.80
N ALA A 61 7.68 4.54 2.47
CA ALA A 61 8.91 4.36 1.70
C ALA A 61 9.83 5.58 1.87
N THR A 62 9.25 6.78 1.76
CA THR A 62 9.98 8.04 1.99
C THR A 62 10.54 8.13 3.41
N GLN A 63 9.76 7.70 4.41
CA GLN A 63 10.15 7.80 5.82
C GLN A 63 11.15 6.71 6.27
N PHE A 64 11.02 5.50 5.73
CA PHE A 64 11.64 4.31 6.32
C PHE A 64 12.39 3.41 5.33
N ASN A 65 12.40 3.75 4.04
CA ASN A 65 13.05 2.94 3.01
C ASN A 65 13.79 3.81 1.97
N GLU A 66 14.37 4.93 2.40
CA GLU A 66 15.17 5.83 1.54
C GLU A 66 14.42 6.35 0.29
N GLY A 67 13.09 6.32 0.31
CA GLY A 67 12.24 6.65 -0.85
C GLY A 67 11.99 5.47 -1.80
N ASP A 68 12.66 4.33 -1.61
CA ASP A 68 12.45 3.15 -2.44
C ASP A 68 11.14 2.43 -2.08
N PRO A 69 10.39 1.90 -3.06
CA PRO A 69 9.20 1.09 -2.77
C PRO A 69 9.51 -0.17 -1.96
N PHE A 70 8.59 -0.56 -1.07
CA PHE A 70 8.71 -1.85 -0.38
C PHE A 70 8.55 -3.02 -1.36
N PRO A 71 9.44 -4.03 -1.33
CA PRO A 71 9.29 -5.22 -2.17
C PRO A 71 8.07 -6.05 -1.74
N PRO A 72 7.42 -6.78 -2.67
CA PRO A 72 6.35 -7.71 -2.33
C PRO A 72 6.79 -8.73 -1.27
N ASN A 73 5.94 -8.99 -0.29
CA ASN A 73 6.19 -10.01 0.71
C ASN A 73 6.05 -11.42 0.09
N ASP A 74 7.12 -12.20 0.09
CA ASP A 74 7.17 -13.56 -0.44
C ASP A 74 6.71 -14.63 0.56
N GLY A 75 6.26 -14.22 1.75
CA GLY A 75 5.77 -15.10 2.81
C GLY A 75 6.87 -15.91 3.49
N ARG A 76 8.15 -15.67 3.18
CA ARG A 76 9.26 -16.33 3.85
C ARG A 76 9.49 -15.67 5.20
N PHE A 77 9.78 -16.50 6.21
CA PHE A 77 10.32 -15.99 7.46
C PHE A 77 11.58 -15.18 7.15
N ARG A 78 11.68 -13.97 7.73
CA ARG A 78 12.90 -13.17 7.67
C ARG A 78 14.06 -14.02 8.18
N LYS A 79 14.92 -14.48 7.27
CA LYS A 79 16.21 -15.11 7.61
C LYS A 79 17.25 -14.00 7.65
N GLY A 80 17.43 -13.36 8.79
CA GLY A 80 18.42 -12.28 8.96
C GLY A 80 18.35 -11.60 10.32
N ARG A 81 19.46 -10.95 10.72
CA ARG A 81 19.57 -10.16 11.96
C ARG A 81 18.56 -8.99 11.90
N PRO A 82 17.75 -8.75 12.95
CA PRO A 82 16.90 -7.56 13.00
C PRO A 82 17.77 -6.29 12.91
N ALA A 83 17.30 -5.28 12.16
CA ALA A 83 17.94 -3.98 12.09
C ALA A 83 17.84 -3.30 13.46
N MET A 84 18.81 -3.59 14.34
CA MET A 84 19.06 -2.84 15.55
C MET A 84 20.03 -1.72 15.16
N THR A 85 19.50 -0.60 14.64
CA THR A 85 20.28 0.63 14.55
C THR A 85 20.22 1.31 15.91
N ASN A 86 21.14 0.94 16.81
CA ASN A 86 21.47 1.80 17.94
C ASN A 86 22.71 2.59 17.54
N THR A 87 22.50 3.64 16.74
CA THR A 87 23.52 4.70 16.62
C THR A 87 23.45 5.50 17.91
N LEU A 88 24.30 5.13 18.86
CA LEU A 88 24.85 6.08 19.82
C LEU A 88 26.33 6.19 19.47
N ASP A 89 26.62 7.09 18.54
CA ASP A 89 27.91 7.76 18.53
C ASP A 89 28.01 8.57 19.81
N GLY A 90 29.11 8.40 20.53
CA GLY A 90 29.46 9.21 21.68
C GLY A 90 29.85 8.38 22.89
N ASP A 91 31.07 7.86 22.90
CA ASP A 91 31.86 8.04 24.11
C ASP A 91 33.33 8.30 23.76
N GLU A 92 33.83 9.36 24.37
CA GLU A 92 35.20 9.82 24.32
C GLU A 92 36.14 8.82 25.02
N ALA A 93 37.36 8.69 24.51
CA ALA A 93 38.59 8.57 25.31
C ALA A 93 39.82 8.81 24.42
#